data_AF-A0A0D0V0T7-F1
#
_entry.id   AF-A0A0D0V0T7-F1
#
_cell.length_a   1.000
_cell.length_b   1.000
_cell.length_c   1.000
_cell.angle_alpha   90.00
_cell.angle_beta   90.00
_cell.angle_gamma   90.00
#
_symmetry.space_group_name_H-M   'P 1'
#
loop_
_entity.id
_entity.type
_entity.pdbx_description
1 polymer ?
#
loop_
_entity_poly.entity_id
_entity_poly.type
_entity_poly.pdbx_seq_one_letter_code
_entity_poly.pdbx_strand_id
1 'polypeptide(L)'
;MTSNIDIHHTHPLAKQRSQRHQRNRSRSSISADPEEYIPSRPPSPPGPNANAPPPSERVTHLRLSAHYAVLVLSSMLGCVARLGLNSLGTYDGQVIYALAWSQGVGSGVMGLALSMKNEITVLYPPIYTFLTTGIAGCVTTFSSWMLEGYLSFSNFDHYNRKGLHDTVDGVAYSLSTFAIALSCLHFGEHFGSALPKFPWYNKAFARATESEEKEKSSDPNLLPHTPILDIFAILTAFLAYLIALLLYFLAPHSWRHDVVFPLLMSPPGAILRFALSNINVRYPFINRFPLGTFISNMVATLLVAGTFAAQRRPSVVNAGDVRCNALYAIQQGFCGCLSTVSTFVVEAKAIEGWRWKWVYVGISVVLGQVFVLAIVGGTGWSEGYVGACAG
;
A
#
# COMPACT_ATOMS: atom_id res chain seq x y z
N MET A 1 33.74 18.41 -80.38
CA MET A 1 33.07 19.70 -80.62
C MET A 1 31.66 19.52 -80.11
N THR A 2 31.18 20.13 -79.03
CA THR A 2 31.39 21.46 -78.46
C THR A 2 31.08 21.44 -76.95
N SER A 3 31.68 22.38 -76.22
CA SER A 3 31.49 22.66 -74.79
C SER A 3 30.40 23.72 -74.55
N ASN A 4 30.19 24.01 -73.25
CA ASN A 4 29.70 25.28 -72.64
C ASN A 4 28.17 25.50 -72.56
N ILE A 5 27.56 26.16 -71.57
CA ILE A 5 27.96 26.85 -70.32
C ILE A 5 26.67 27.08 -69.48
N ASP A 6 26.87 27.35 -68.18
CA ASP A 6 25.97 27.76 -67.08
C ASP A 6 24.76 28.67 -67.35
N ILE A 7 23.82 28.71 -66.38
CA ILE A 7 23.40 29.94 -65.65
C ILE A 7 22.65 29.58 -64.33
N HIS A 8 23.09 30.23 -63.25
CA HIS A 8 22.53 30.30 -61.90
C HIS A 8 21.10 30.89 -61.82
N HIS A 9 20.34 30.59 -60.76
CA HIS A 9 19.87 31.60 -59.77
C HIS A 9 18.98 31.04 -58.63
N THR A 10 19.50 31.19 -57.40
CA THR A 10 18.83 31.62 -56.14
C THR A 10 17.67 30.81 -55.50
N HIS A 11 17.99 30.15 -54.37
CA HIS A 11 17.09 29.80 -53.26
C HIS A 11 16.64 31.04 -52.47
N PRO A 12 15.50 31.00 -51.73
CA PRO A 12 15.65 31.10 -50.28
C PRO A 12 14.62 30.34 -49.40
N LEU A 13 15.16 29.57 -48.44
CA LEU A 13 14.89 29.68 -46.99
C LEU A 13 13.55 29.27 -46.35
N ALA A 14 12.46 28.97 -47.08
CA ALA A 14 11.21 28.54 -46.42
C ALA A 14 11.15 27.04 -46.06
N LYS A 15 11.99 26.19 -46.66
CA LYS A 15 11.94 24.71 -46.53
C LYS A 15 12.87 24.12 -45.47
N GLN A 16 13.77 24.92 -44.89
CA GLN A 16 14.79 24.44 -43.95
C GLN A 16 14.34 24.40 -42.48
N ARG A 17 13.27 25.11 -42.11
CA ARG A 17 12.75 25.10 -40.73
C ARG A 17 11.84 23.91 -40.44
N SER A 18 11.15 23.37 -41.45
CA SER A 18 10.33 22.15 -41.33
C SER A 18 11.15 20.85 -41.30
N GLN A 19 12.30 20.80 -42.00
CA GLN A 19 13.17 19.62 -41.99
C GLN A 19 13.94 19.42 -40.67
N ARG A 20 14.17 20.48 -39.88
CA ARG A 20 14.91 20.38 -38.61
C ARG A 20 14.07 19.79 -37.47
N HIS A 21 12.74 19.93 -37.51
CA HIS A 21 11.87 19.30 -36.51
C HIS A 21 11.53 17.83 -36.79
N GLN A 22 11.57 17.39 -38.05
CA GLN A 22 11.40 15.97 -38.40
C GLN A 22 12.65 15.13 -38.11
N ARG A 23 13.85 15.71 -38.20
CA ARG A 23 15.12 14.99 -37.97
C ARG A 23 15.40 14.60 -36.51
N ASN A 24 14.68 15.16 -35.54
CA ASN A 24 14.78 14.74 -34.12
C ASN A 24 13.76 13.66 -33.72
N ARG A 25 12.79 13.31 -34.57
CA ARG A 25 11.80 12.24 -34.27
C ARG A 25 12.14 10.88 -34.88
N SER A 26 13.20 10.79 -35.70
CA SER A 26 13.52 9.58 -36.47
C SER A 26 14.83 8.90 -36.05
N ARG A 27 15.30 9.10 -34.82
CA ARG A 27 16.58 8.54 -34.34
C ARG A 27 16.46 7.55 -33.18
N SER A 28 15.41 6.72 -33.17
CA SER A 28 15.34 5.55 -32.26
C SER A 28 14.74 4.27 -32.85
N SER A 29 14.64 4.16 -34.18
CA SER A 29 14.28 2.89 -34.83
C SER A 29 14.95 2.74 -36.21
N ILE A 30 16.19 2.26 -36.22
CA ILE A 30 16.88 1.70 -37.40
C ILE A 30 17.55 0.43 -36.89
N SER A 31 16.92 -0.73 -37.16
CA SER A 31 17.27 -1.64 -38.26
C SER A 31 18.55 -2.40 -37.96
N ALA A 32 18.41 -3.49 -37.19
CA ALA A 32 19.41 -4.54 -37.11
C ALA A 32 19.38 -5.36 -38.42
N ASP A 33 20.56 -5.83 -38.81
CA ASP A 33 20.83 -6.63 -40.02
C ASP A 33 20.09 -7.98 -39.96
N PRO A 34 19.27 -8.36 -40.98
CA PRO A 34 18.42 -9.56 -40.91
C PRO A 34 19.16 -10.91 -41.00
N GLU A 35 20.48 -10.95 -41.21
CA GLU A 35 21.28 -12.19 -41.24
C GLU A 35 22.18 -12.40 -40.00
N GLU A 36 22.13 -11.52 -39.01
CA GLU A 36 22.93 -11.69 -37.80
C GLU A 36 22.24 -12.65 -36.82
N TYR A 37 22.88 -13.78 -36.50
CA TYR A 37 22.41 -14.68 -35.44
C TYR A 37 22.48 -13.94 -34.10
N ILE A 38 21.35 -13.39 -33.67
CA ILE A 38 21.17 -12.83 -32.33
C ILE A 38 20.96 -14.01 -31.39
N PRO A 39 21.92 -14.36 -30.51
CA PRO A 39 21.66 -15.37 -29.49
C PRO A 39 20.45 -14.92 -28.67
N SER A 40 19.49 -15.82 -28.49
CA SER A 40 18.28 -15.58 -27.69
C SER A 40 18.68 -14.92 -26.37
N ARG A 41 18.15 -13.72 -26.12
CA ARG A 41 18.31 -13.02 -24.83
C ARG A 41 18.04 -14.06 -23.73
N PRO A 42 18.95 -14.25 -22.76
CA PRO A 42 18.69 -15.16 -21.66
C PRO A 42 17.33 -14.78 -21.06
N PRO A 43 16.50 -15.78 -20.67
CA PRO A 43 15.19 -15.50 -20.12
C PRO A 43 15.33 -14.45 -19.04
N SER A 44 14.50 -13.41 -19.12
CA SER A 44 14.45 -12.40 -18.07
C SER A 44 14.25 -13.13 -16.75
N PRO A 45 15.01 -12.81 -15.69
CA PRO A 45 14.79 -13.44 -14.40
C PRO A 45 13.30 -13.31 -14.06
N PRO A 46 12.68 -14.36 -13.49
CA PRO A 46 11.27 -14.33 -13.15
C PRO A 46 10.97 -13.02 -12.43
N GLY A 47 9.91 -12.33 -12.86
CA GLY A 47 9.46 -11.10 -12.23
C GLY A 47 9.40 -11.32 -10.71
N PRO A 48 9.76 -10.31 -9.89
CA PRO A 48 9.84 -10.50 -8.45
C PRO A 48 8.55 -11.16 -7.99
N ASN A 49 8.66 -12.34 -7.38
CA ASN A 49 7.54 -13.00 -6.71
C ASN A 49 7.07 -12.03 -5.62
N ALA A 50 6.16 -11.13 -5.99
CA ALA A 50 5.67 -10.03 -5.16
C ALA A 50 4.91 -10.55 -3.94
N ASN A 51 4.50 -11.82 -4.00
CA ASN A 51 3.79 -12.54 -2.98
C ASN A 51 4.62 -13.65 -2.31
N ALA A 52 5.92 -13.78 -2.59
CA ALA A 52 6.73 -14.71 -1.82
C ALA A 52 7.01 -14.07 -0.44
N PRO A 53 6.54 -14.67 0.68
CA PRO A 53 7.19 -14.47 1.97
C PRO A 53 8.69 -14.78 1.79
N PRO A 54 9.56 -14.40 2.74
CA PRO A 54 10.91 -14.94 2.76
C PRO A 54 10.85 -16.44 2.42
N PRO A 55 11.75 -16.94 1.55
CA PRO A 55 11.72 -18.32 1.04
C PRO A 55 11.43 -19.28 2.20
N SER A 56 10.75 -20.40 1.90
CA SER A 56 10.27 -21.44 2.83
C SER A 56 11.41 -22.18 3.56
N GLU A 57 12.23 -21.39 4.21
CA GLU A 57 13.46 -21.68 4.88
C GLU A 57 13.10 -21.71 6.36
N ARG A 58 13.78 -22.54 7.15
CA ARG A 58 13.45 -22.77 8.57
C ARG A 58 13.78 -21.49 9.36
N VAL A 59 12.90 -20.49 9.29
CA VAL A 59 13.05 -19.19 9.96
C VAL A 59 13.21 -19.50 11.44
N THR A 60 14.39 -19.23 11.97
CA THR A 60 14.60 -19.40 13.41
C THR A 60 13.54 -18.60 14.16
N HIS A 61 13.03 -19.13 15.28
CA HIS A 61 11.98 -18.47 16.06
C HIS A 61 12.33 -17.03 16.43
N LEU A 62 13.64 -16.73 16.57
CA LEU A 62 14.15 -15.38 16.78
C LEU A 62 13.90 -14.47 15.58
N ARG A 63 14.22 -14.90 14.35
CA ARG A 63 14.00 -14.12 13.14
C ARG A 63 12.50 -13.89 12.88
N LEU A 64 11.66 -14.89 13.14
CA LEU A 64 10.22 -14.74 13.03
C LEU A 64 9.70 -13.72 14.05
N SER A 65 10.17 -13.81 15.30
CA SER A 65 9.88 -12.82 16.35
C SER A 65 10.30 -11.41 15.94
N ALA A 66 11.45 -11.25 15.26
CA ALA A 66 11.90 -9.97 14.74
C ALA A 66 10.95 -9.39 13.67
N HIS A 67 10.40 -10.23 12.78
CA HIS A 67 9.38 -9.79 11.80
C HIS A 67 8.11 -9.29 12.49
N TYR A 68 7.65 -9.96 13.55
CA TYR A 68 6.52 -9.48 14.33
C TYR A 68 6.85 -8.22 15.15
N ALA A 69 8.06 -8.14 15.70
CA ALA A 69 8.50 -7.00 16.50
C ALA A 69 8.57 -5.71 15.67
N VAL A 70 9.14 -5.76 14.47
CA VAL A 70 9.22 -4.56 13.61
C VAL A 70 7.84 -4.00 13.24
N LEU A 71 6.79 -4.84 13.22
CA LEU A 71 5.41 -4.41 12.97
C LEU A 71 4.84 -3.54 14.08
N VAL A 72 5.32 -3.67 15.32
CA VAL A 72 4.85 -2.83 16.43
C VAL A 72 5.16 -1.37 16.16
N LEU A 73 6.44 -1.04 15.97
CA LEU A 73 6.85 0.34 15.69
C LEU A 73 6.33 0.83 14.34
N SER A 74 6.48 0.03 13.28
CA SER A 74 6.08 0.48 11.93
C SER A 74 4.57 0.67 11.78
N SER A 75 3.73 -0.12 12.45
CA SER A 75 2.29 0.11 12.44
C SER A 75 1.90 1.40 13.16
N MET A 76 2.56 1.73 14.28
CA MET A 76 2.33 2.99 14.99
C MET A 76 2.73 4.18 14.12
N LEU A 77 3.92 4.13 13.51
CA LEU A 77 4.38 5.17 12.60
C LEU A 77 3.47 5.32 11.37
N GLY A 78 3.05 4.20 10.77
CA GLY A 78 2.11 4.21 9.66
C GLY A 78 0.74 4.75 10.04
N CYS A 79 0.24 4.40 11.24
CA CYS A 79 -1.03 4.91 11.77
C CYS A 79 -0.97 6.42 12.02
N VAL A 80 0.08 6.93 12.68
CA VAL A 80 0.27 8.40 12.85
C VAL A 80 0.35 9.08 11.50
N ALA A 81 1.14 8.54 10.56
CA ALA A 81 1.27 9.12 9.23
C ALA A 81 -0.07 9.17 8.50
N ARG A 82 -0.90 8.11 8.59
CA ARG A 82 -2.26 8.11 8.03
C ARG A 82 -3.15 9.19 8.65
N LEU A 83 -3.18 9.26 9.98
CA LEU A 83 -3.99 10.26 10.70
C LEU A 83 -3.52 11.68 10.37
N GLY A 84 -2.21 11.91 10.35
CA GLY A 84 -1.60 13.18 9.99
C GLY A 84 -1.87 13.58 8.54
N LEU A 85 -1.74 12.65 7.58
CA LEU A 85 -2.05 12.91 6.17
C LEU A 85 -3.54 13.22 5.98
N ASN A 86 -4.42 12.51 6.66
CA ASN A 86 -5.85 12.78 6.60
C ASN A 86 -6.17 14.15 7.23
N SER A 87 -5.53 14.49 8.35
CA SER A 87 -5.69 15.79 9.00
C SER A 87 -5.19 16.94 8.12
N LEU A 88 -4.01 16.81 7.51
CA LEU A 88 -3.45 17.80 6.58
C LEU A 88 -4.27 17.92 5.30
N GLY A 89 -4.87 16.81 4.86
CA GLY A 89 -5.74 16.78 3.69
C GLY A 89 -7.13 17.35 3.94
N THR A 90 -7.50 17.62 5.18
CA THR A 90 -8.82 18.16 5.56
C THR A 90 -8.71 19.66 5.76
N TYR A 91 -9.14 20.44 4.78
CA TYR A 91 -9.16 21.90 4.83
C TYR A 91 -10.30 22.48 3.97
N ASP A 92 -10.68 23.73 4.25
CA ASP A 92 -11.74 24.41 3.52
C ASP A 92 -11.37 24.57 2.04
N GLY A 93 -12.26 24.08 1.15
CA GLY A 93 -12.01 24.10 -0.29
C GLY A 93 -11.01 23.04 -0.78
N GLN A 94 -10.86 21.92 -0.05
CA GLN A 94 -10.01 20.80 -0.48
C GLN A 94 -10.25 20.40 -1.94
N VAL A 95 -9.15 20.27 -2.70
CA VAL A 95 -9.19 19.88 -4.12
C VAL A 95 -9.50 18.38 -4.27
N ILE A 96 -9.00 17.59 -3.32
CA ILE A 96 -9.22 16.15 -3.25
C ILE A 96 -9.50 15.76 -1.81
N TYR A 97 -10.30 14.71 -1.62
CA TYR A 97 -10.62 14.17 -0.30
C TYR A 97 -9.37 13.68 0.44
N ALA A 98 -9.36 13.87 1.75
CA ALA A 98 -8.23 13.58 2.63
C ALA A 98 -7.65 12.16 2.49
N LEU A 99 -8.51 11.13 2.37
CA LEU A 99 -8.07 9.74 2.26
C LEU A 99 -7.16 9.51 1.05
N ALA A 100 -7.29 10.27 -0.04
CA ALA A 100 -6.43 10.13 -1.22
C ALA A 100 -4.93 10.27 -0.88
N TRP A 101 -4.58 11.15 0.06
CA TRP A 101 -3.20 11.38 0.49
C TRP A 101 -2.60 10.15 1.15
N SER A 102 -3.31 9.55 2.11
CA SER A 102 -2.82 8.37 2.80
C SER A 102 -2.74 7.16 1.86
N GLN A 103 -3.73 6.95 0.98
CA GLN A 103 -3.65 5.85 0.00
C GLN A 103 -2.50 6.04 -1.00
N GLY A 104 -2.28 7.27 -1.46
CA GLY A 104 -1.20 7.62 -2.39
C GLY A 104 0.17 7.44 -1.77
N VAL A 105 0.43 8.06 -0.61
CA VAL A 105 1.73 7.97 0.09
C VAL A 105 2.05 6.52 0.46
N GLY A 106 1.10 5.80 1.07
CA GLY A 106 1.32 4.40 1.46
C GLY A 106 1.60 3.49 0.25
N SER A 107 0.86 3.65 -0.85
CA SER A 107 1.10 2.88 -2.07
C SER A 107 2.43 3.25 -2.75
N GLY A 108 2.84 4.51 -2.70
CA GLY A 108 4.15 4.95 -3.17
C GLY A 108 5.31 4.34 -2.37
N VAL A 109 5.20 4.31 -1.03
CA VAL A 109 6.19 3.64 -0.17
C VAL A 109 6.25 2.14 -0.48
N MET A 110 5.10 1.49 -0.72
CA MET A 110 5.06 0.09 -1.15
C MET A 110 5.82 -0.12 -2.45
N GLY A 111 5.55 0.70 -3.48
CA GLY A 111 6.22 0.60 -4.78
C GLY A 111 7.73 0.79 -4.69
N LEU A 112 8.18 1.76 -3.89
CA LEU A 112 9.60 1.98 -3.61
C LEU A 112 10.24 0.74 -2.95
N ALA A 113 9.60 0.19 -1.92
CA ALA A 113 10.08 -0.99 -1.22
C ALA A 113 10.12 -2.23 -2.14
N LEU A 114 9.15 -2.39 -3.05
CA LEU A 114 9.14 -3.46 -4.05
C LEU A 114 10.33 -3.34 -5.02
N SER A 115 10.63 -2.14 -5.51
CA SER A 115 11.74 -1.93 -6.44
C SER A 115 13.10 -2.17 -5.80
N MET A 116 13.23 -1.98 -4.49
CA MET A 116 14.48 -2.14 -3.74
C MET A 116 14.51 -3.41 -2.87
N LYS A 117 13.64 -4.40 -3.17
CA LYS A 117 13.46 -5.59 -2.35
C LYS A 117 14.79 -6.29 -2.04
N ASN A 118 15.60 -6.54 -3.07
CA ASN A 118 16.84 -7.30 -2.92
C ASN A 118 17.86 -6.55 -2.06
N GLU A 119 18.01 -5.24 -2.29
CA GLU A 119 18.90 -4.37 -1.53
C GLU A 119 18.51 -4.31 -0.05
N ILE A 120 17.21 -4.22 0.23
CA ILE A 120 16.67 -4.17 1.61
C ILE A 120 16.82 -5.53 2.29
N THR A 121 16.49 -6.64 1.60
CA THR A 121 16.53 -7.98 2.18
C THR A 121 17.96 -8.43 2.49
N VAL A 122 18.93 -8.07 1.66
CA VAL A 122 20.36 -8.34 1.93
C VAL A 122 20.87 -7.57 3.16
N LEU A 123 20.33 -6.37 3.43
CA LEU A 123 20.70 -5.59 4.61
C LEU A 123 20.18 -6.24 5.90
N TYR A 124 18.86 -6.41 5.99
CA TYR A 124 18.18 -6.98 7.14
C TYR A 124 16.72 -7.29 6.72
N PRO A 125 16.34 -8.57 6.53
CA PRO A 125 15.03 -8.94 5.99
C PRO A 125 13.81 -8.31 6.69
N PRO A 126 13.78 -8.17 8.03
CA PRO A 126 12.67 -7.50 8.71
C PRO A 126 12.44 -6.04 8.29
N ILE A 127 13.43 -5.32 7.71
CA ILE A 127 13.21 -3.96 7.18
C ILE A 127 12.21 -3.98 6.03
N TYR A 128 12.24 -5.02 5.19
CA TYR A 128 11.27 -5.14 4.11
C TYR A 128 9.85 -5.26 4.67
N THR A 129 9.68 -6.05 5.74
CA THR A 129 8.39 -6.18 6.45
C THR A 129 7.99 -4.87 7.15
N PHE A 130 8.94 -4.17 7.75
CA PHE A 130 8.75 -2.85 8.35
C PHE A 130 8.21 -1.84 7.33
N LEU A 131 8.79 -1.77 6.13
CA LEU A 131 8.38 -0.81 5.10
C LEU A 131 7.08 -1.19 4.39
N THR A 132 6.92 -2.47 4.04
CA THR A 132 5.77 -2.94 3.27
C THR A 132 4.54 -3.17 4.16
N THR A 133 4.57 -4.19 5.01
CA THR A 133 3.44 -4.55 5.86
C THR A 133 3.23 -3.50 6.94
N GLY A 134 4.30 -3.01 7.54
CA GLY A 134 4.25 -1.98 8.58
C GLY A 134 3.81 -0.62 8.05
N ILE A 135 4.75 0.18 7.52
CA ILE A 135 4.52 1.57 7.11
C ILE A 135 3.50 1.65 5.98
N ALA A 136 3.81 1.14 4.78
CA ALA A 136 2.93 1.26 3.62
C ALA A 136 1.55 0.65 3.86
N GLY A 137 1.52 -0.53 4.51
CA GLY A 137 0.30 -1.24 4.86
C GLY A 137 -0.58 -0.44 5.82
N CYS A 138 -0.02 0.15 6.88
CA CYS A 138 -0.77 0.87 7.92
C CYS A 138 -1.05 2.34 7.59
N VAL A 139 -0.32 2.92 6.62
CA VAL A 139 -0.64 4.23 6.04
C VAL A 139 -1.89 4.12 5.17
N THR A 140 -1.99 3.07 4.36
CA THR A 140 -3.20 2.79 3.57
C THR A 140 -4.29 2.13 4.41
N THR A 141 -5.54 2.20 3.99
CA THR A 141 -6.63 1.46 4.65
C THR A 141 -7.77 1.16 3.69
N PHE A 142 -8.13 -0.12 3.57
CA PHE A 142 -9.25 -0.53 2.71
C PHE A 142 -10.59 -0.33 3.41
N SER A 143 -10.66 -0.55 4.72
CA SER A 143 -11.91 -0.40 5.48
C SER A 143 -12.43 1.03 5.50
N SER A 144 -11.55 2.04 5.67
CA SER A 144 -11.99 3.45 5.58
C SER A 144 -12.38 3.82 4.16
N TRP A 145 -11.70 3.25 3.14
CA TRP A 145 -12.09 3.46 1.74
C TRP A 145 -13.51 2.93 1.46
N MET A 146 -13.87 1.74 1.97
CA MET A 146 -15.23 1.21 1.81
C MET A 146 -16.26 2.07 2.56
N LEU A 147 -15.94 2.45 3.81
CA LEU A 147 -16.83 3.29 4.62
C LEU A 147 -17.09 4.65 3.95
N GLU A 148 -16.04 5.41 3.64
CA GLU A 148 -16.16 6.73 3.02
C GLU A 148 -16.78 6.67 1.62
N GLY A 149 -16.49 5.61 0.86
CA GLY A 149 -17.17 5.37 -0.41
C GLY A 149 -18.68 5.23 -0.25
N TYR A 150 -19.15 4.45 0.73
CA TYR A 150 -20.56 4.35 1.06
C TYR A 150 -21.17 5.68 1.53
N LEU A 151 -20.46 6.44 2.37
CA LEU A 151 -20.93 7.74 2.85
C LEU A 151 -21.11 8.74 1.69
N SER A 152 -20.23 8.68 0.68
CA SER A 152 -20.38 9.43 -0.56
C SER A 152 -21.57 8.95 -1.39
N PHE A 153 -21.75 7.63 -1.56
CA PHE A 153 -22.93 7.06 -2.24
C PHE A 153 -24.27 7.43 -1.60
N SER A 154 -24.31 7.46 -0.27
CA SER A 154 -25.53 7.70 0.51
C SER A 154 -25.79 9.19 0.74
N ASN A 155 -24.89 10.08 0.33
CA ASN A 155 -24.93 11.51 0.65
C ASN A 155 -25.16 11.74 2.15
N PHE A 156 -24.37 11.08 2.98
CA PHE A 156 -24.57 11.03 4.44
C PHE A 156 -24.61 12.42 5.09
N ASP A 157 -23.82 13.37 4.58
CA ASP A 157 -23.76 14.75 5.08
C ASP A 157 -24.86 15.67 4.49
N HIS A 158 -25.81 15.12 3.72
CA HIS A 158 -26.97 15.81 3.17
C HIS A 158 -26.62 17.04 2.31
N TYR A 159 -25.63 16.92 1.42
CA TYR A 159 -25.32 17.96 0.44
C TYR A 159 -26.49 18.17 -0.53
N ASN A 160 -26.64 19.39 -1.06
CA ASN A 160 -27.65 19.72 -2.06
C ASN A 160 -27.33 19.08 -3.42
N ARG A 161 -27.63 17.80 -3.56
CA ARG A 161 -27.36 16.95 -4.72
C ARG A 161 -28.59 16.09 -5.01
N LYS A 162 -28.78 15.68 -6.28
CA LYS A 162 -29.85 14.76 -6.70
C LYS A 162 -29.28 13.33 -6.78
N GLY A 163 -30.12 12.30 -6.71
CA GLY A 163 -29.66 10.90 -6.60
C GLY A 163 -28.64 10.41 -7.65
N LEU A 164 -28.70 10.89 -8.90
CA LEU A 164 -27.68 10.55 -9.91
C LEU A 164 -26.31 11.14 -9.56
N HIS A 165 -26.27 12.35 -8.98
CA HIS A 165 -25.02 12.98 -8.54
C HIS A 165 -24.41 12.25 -7.34
N ASP A 166 -25.23 11.71 -6.44
CA ASP A 166 -24.74 10.92 -5.29
C ASP A 166 -24.07 9.62 -5.76
N THR A 167 -24.68 8.97 -6.75
CA THR A 167 -24.09 7.77 -7.38
C THR A 167 -22.77 8.11 -8.10
N VAL A 168 -22.74 9.23 -8.84
CA VAL A 168 -21.52 9.68 -9.53
C VAL A 168 -20.41 10.02 -8.54
N ASP A 169 -20.73 10.64 -7.40
CA ASP A 169 -19.76 10.98 -6.36
C ASP A 169 -19.13 9.73 -5.75
N GLY A 170 -19.94 8.75 -5.33
CA GLY A 170 -19.42 7.50 -4.76
C GLY A 170 -18.59 6.68 -5.74
N VAL A 171 -18.99 6.64 -7.02
CA VAL A 171 -18.19 6.01 -8.09
C VAL A 171 -16.89 6.77 -8.32
N ALA A 172 -16.95 8.11 -8.42
CA ALA A 172 -15.78 8.94 -8.63
C ALA A 172 -14.78 8.76 -7.50
N TYR A 173 -15.22 8.88 -6.24
CA TYR A 173 -14.43 8.65 -5.04
C TYR A 173 -13.76 7.27 -5.04
N SER A 174 -14.54 6.23 -5.37
CA SER A 174 -14.03 4.86 -5.36
C SER A 174 -12.99 4.62 -6.46
N LEU A 175 -13.28 5.03 -7.70
CA LEU A 175 -12.38 4.84 -8.83
C LEU A 175 -11.13 5.72 -8.70
N SER A 176 -11.25 6.97 -8.24
CA SER A 176 -10.11 7.85 -8.03
C SER A 176 -9.19 7.30 -6.94
N THR A 177 -9.74 6.74 -5.86
CA THR A 177 -8.93 6.15 -4.79
C THR A 177 -8.07 5.01 -5.31
N PHE A 178 -8.69 4.10 -6.08
CA PHE A 178 -8.00 2.98 -6.69
C PHE A 178 -6.96 3.44 -7.72
N ALA A 179 -7.30 4.43 -8.56
CA ALA A 179 -6.40 4.98 -9.57
C ALA A 179 -5.18 5.69 -8.95
N ILE A 180 -5.38 6.45 -7.87
CA ILE A 180 -4.32 7.14 -7.13
C ILE A 180 -3.39 6.12 -6.49
N ALA A 181 -3.93 5.10 -5.81
CA ALA A 181 -3.13 4.04 -5.21
C ALA A 181 -2.26 3.32 -6.27
N LEU A 182 -2.83 2.94 -7.42
CA LEU A 182 -2.08 2.32 -8.52
C LEU A 182 -1.03 3.25 -9.13
N SER A 183 -1.38 4.52 -9.37
CA SER A 183 -0.46 5.50 -9.97
C SER A 183 0.72 5.78 -9.05
N CYS A 184 0.47 5.96 -7.75
CA CYS A 184 1.51 6.17 -6.75
C CYS A 184 2.36 4.91 -6.56
N LEU A 185 1.78 3.71 -6.62
CA LEU A 185 2.54 2.46 -6.62
C LEU A 185 3.56 2.43 -7.77
N HIS A 186 3.11 2.67 -9.00
CA HIS A 186 3.99 2.72 -10.16
C HIS A 186 5.04 3.83 -10.07
N PHE A 187 4.65 5.00 -9.55
CA PHE A 187 5.58 6.09 -9.29
C PHE A 187 6.67 5.66 -8.30
N GLY A 188 6.32 4.99 -7.21
CA GLY A 188 7.26 4.47 -6.22
C GLY A 188 8.22 3.44 -6.81
N GLU A 189 7.72 2.51 -7.64
CA GLU A 189 8.55 1.53 -8.35
C GLU A 189 9.54 2.22 -9.29
N HIS A 190 9.08 3.19 -10.09
CA HIS A 190 9.93 3.93 -11.00
C HIS A 190 10.99 4.75 -10.23
N PHE A 191 10.57 5.41 -9.15
CA PHE A 191 11.48 6.18 -8.30
C PHE A 191 12.56 5.27 -7.68
N GLY A 192 12.18 4.11 -7.16
CA GLY A 192 13.13 3.12 -6.63
C GLY A 192 14.12 2.62 -7.69
N SER A 193 13.66 2.41 -8.92
CA SER A 193 14.51 1.95 -10.02
C SER A 193 15.52 3.01 -10.49
N ALA A 194 15.22 4.29 -10.26
CA ALA A 194 16.09 5.41 -10.59
C ALA A 194 17.15 5.68 -9.51
N LEU A 195 17.01 5.12 -8.31
CA LEU A 195 18.00 5.28 -7.25
C LEU A 195 19.27 4.49 -7.54
N PRO A 196 20.46 5.05 -7.26
CA PRO A 196 21.71 4.33 -7.44
C PRO A 196 21.75 3.11 -6.52
N LYS A 197 22.11 1.95 -7.07
CA LYS A 197 22.36 0.76 -6.26
C LYS A 197 23.51 1.02 -5.30
N PHE A 198 23.36 0.60 -4.05
CA PHE A 198 24.36 0.85 -3.03
C PHE A 198 25.72 0.24 -3.42
N PRO A 199 26.85 0.95 -3.25
CA PRO A 199 28.18 0.43 -3.61
C PRO A 199 28.55 -0.87 -2.88
N TRP A 200 28.02 -1.05 -1.67
CA TRP A 200 28.23 -2.24 -0.85
C TRP A 200 27.32 -3.41 -1.24
N TYR A 201 26.24 -3.17 -2.01
CA TYR A 201 25.29 -4.20 -2.44
C TYR A 201 25.99 -5.30 -3.22
N ASN A 202 26.80 -4.96 -4.24
CA ASN A 202 27.47 -5.96 -5.06
C ASN A 202 28.38 -6.88 -4.22
N LYS A 203 29.06 -6.33 -3.20
CA LYS A 203 29.91 -7.10 -2.29
C LYS A 203 29.09 -7.97 -1.32
N ALA A 204 28.00 -7.43 -0.77
CA ALA A 204 27.14 -8.16 0.16
C ALA A 204 26.35 -9.26 -0.55
N PHE A 205 25.85 -8.98 -1.76
CA PHE A 205 25.18 -9.93 -2.63
C PHE A 205 26.11 -11.07 -3.02
N ALA A 206 27.33 -10.77 -3.52
CA ALA A 206 28.31 -11.79 -3.84
C ALA A 206 28.64 -12.70 -2.65
N ARG A 207 28.80 -12.14 -1.44
CA ARG A 207 28.99 -12.94 -0.22
C ARG A 207 27.76 -13.80 0.10
N ALA A 208 26.55 -13.26 -0.03
CA ALA A 208 25.32 -14.02 0.22
C ALA A 208 25.18 -15.19 -0.76
N THR A 209 25.46 -14.97 -2.05
CA THR A 209 25.41 -16.02 -3.08
C THR A 209 26.51 -17.06 -2.88
N GLU A 210 27.73 -16.66 -2.48
CA GLU A 210 28.82 -17.59 -2.13
C GLU A 210 28.50 -18.42 -0.87
N SER A 211 27.80 -17.84 0.11
CA SER A 211 27.29 -18.56 1.27
C SER A 211 26.22 -19.59 0.87
N GLU A 212 25.26 -19.22 0.01
CA GLU A 212 24.24 -20.14 -0.52
C GLU A 212 24.84 -21.30 -1.34
N GLU A 213 25.88 -21.04 -2.14
CA GLU A 213 26.58 -22.10 -2.91
C GLU A 213 27.38 -23.06 -2.02
N LYS A 214 28.01 -22.58 -0.95
CA LYS A 214 28.70 -23.44 0.04
C LYS A 214 27.71 -24.24 0.90
N GLU A 215 26.57 -23.67 1.23
CA GLU A 215 25.54 -24.29 2.07
C GLU A 215 24.68 -25.33 1.30
N LYS A 216 24.63 -25.27 -0.03
CA LYS A 216 24.09 -26.37 -0.87
C LYS A 216 24.80 -27.71 -0.66
N SER A 217 26.00 -27.73 -0.06
CA SER A 217 26.76 -28.94 0.25
C SER A 217 26.56 -29.47 1.68
N SER A 218 25.87 -28.75 2.56
CA SER A 218 25.64 -29.11 3.97
C SER A 218 24.28 -28.59 4.43
N ASP A 219 23.33 -29.49 4.70
CA ASP A 219 21.98 -29.31 5.29
C ASP A 219 21.26 -27.96 5.04
N PRO A 220 20.11 -27.94 4.32
CA PRO A 220 19.55 -26.70 3.79
C PRO A 220 18.97 -25.86 4.92
N ASN A 221 19.26 -24.54 4.90
CA ASN A 221 18.40 -23.42 5.33
C ASN A 221 18.90 -22.55 6.49
N LEU A 222 19.95 -21.73 6.30
CA LEU A 222 20.33 -20.71 7.27
C LEU A 222 20.81 -19.39 6.62
N LEU A 223 19.86 -18.52 6.25
CA LEU A 223 20.11 -17.08 6.03
C LEU A 223 21.10 -16.52 7.07
N PRO A 224 21.94 -15.52 6.70
CA PRO A 224 22.90 -14.90 7.61
C PRO A 224 22.25 -14.55 8.95
N HIS A 225 22.63 -15.27 10.00
CA HIS A 225 22.11 -15.04 11.34
C HIS A 225 22.56 -13.65 11.80
N THR A 226 21.62 -12.70 11.92
CA THR A 226 21.87 -11.38 12.51
C THR A 226 21.17 -11.25 13.87
N PRO A 227 21.51 -12.10 14.86
CA PRO A 227 20.77 -12.20 16.11
C PRO A 227 20.78 -10.89 16.91
N ILE A 228 21.85 -10.10 16.79
CA ILE A 228 21.98 -8.78 17.43
C ILE A 228 20.93 -7.81 16.87
N LEU A 229 20.72 -7.77 15.56
CA LEU A 229 19.70 -6.92 14.93
C LEU A 229 18.28 -7.41 15.27
N ASP A 230 18.08 -8.72 15.37
CA ASP A 230 16.80 -9.30 15.78
C ASP A 230 16.46 -8.89 17.24
N ILE A 231 17.44 -8.94 18.15
CA ILE A 231 17.28 -8.48 19.55
C ILE A 231 16.99 -6.97 19.59
N PHE A 232 17.71 -6.16 18.83
CA PHE A 232 17.45 -4.72 18.75
C PHE A 232 16.03 -4.44 18.25
N ALA A 233 15.55 -5.15 17.23
CA ALA A 233 14.18 -5.00 16.74
C ALA A 233 13.14 -5.32 17.82
N ILE A 234 13.35 -6.38 18.59
CA ILE A 234 12.47 -6.76 19.71
C ILE A 234 12.49 -5.71 20.82
N LEU A 235 13.68 -5.22 21.19
CA LEU A 235 13.83 -4.17 22.21
C LEU A 235 13.16 -2.86 21.77
N THR A 236 13.34 -2.46 20.51
CA THR A 236 12.70 -1.28 19.94
C THR A 236 11.18 -1.43 19.92
N ALA A 237 10.65 -2.61 19.61
CA ALA A 237 9.20 -2.87 19.66
C ALA A 237 8.64 -2.71 21.07
N PHE A 238 9.31 -3.29 22.07
CA PHE A 238 8.92 -3.16 23.47
C PHE A 238 8.95 -1.70 23.93
N LEU A 239 10.05 -0.97 23.63
CA LEU A 239 10.20 0.42 24.02
C LEU A 239 9.16 1.32 23.32
N ALA A 240 8.90 1.10 22.03
CA ALA A 240 7.89 1.86 21.29
C ALA A 240 6.49 1.68 21.89
N TYR A 241 6.11 0.44 22.22
CA TYR A 241 4.82 0.17 22.85
C TYR A 241 4.73 0.76 24.26
N LEU A 242 5.79 0.64 25.06
CA LEU A 242 5.87 1.26 26.38
C LEU A 242 5.73 2.79 26.29
N ILE A 243 6.40 3.44 25.34
CA ILE A 243 6.27 4.88 25.12
C ILE A 243 4.83 5.23 24.74
N ALA A 244 4.19 4.51 23.83
CA ALA A 244 2.79 4.75 23.47
C ALA A 244 1.85 4.59 24.67
N LEU A 245 2.11 3.62 25.55
CA LEU A 245 1.33 3.40 26.77
C LEU A 245 1.52 4.55 27.77
N LEU A 246 2.75 4.98 27.99
CA LEU A 246 3.07 6.12 28.86
C LEU A 246 2.44 7.41 28.31
N LEU A 247 2.56 7.66 26.99
CA LEU A 247 1.89 8.77 26.34
C LEU A 247 0.37 8.69 26.51
N TYR A 248 -0.23 7.51 26.46
CA TYR A 248 -1.66 7.41 26.69
C TYR A 248 -2.03 7.89 28.10
N PHE A 249 -1.26 7.60 29.14
CA PHE A 249 -1.59 8.07 30.49
C PHE A 249 -1.16 9.51 30.79
N LEU A 250 -0.12 10.01 30.13
CA LEU A 250 0.54 11.28 30.46
C LEU A 250 0.24 12.42 29.46
N ALA A 251 -0.20 12.10 28.24
CA ALA A 251 -0.42 13.10 27.20
C ALA A 251 -1.67 13.97 27.47
N PRO A 252 -1.67 15.24 27.00
CA PRO A 252 -2.85 16.09 26.99
C PRO A 252 -4.08 15.44 26.35
N HIS A 253 -5.26 15.74 26.91
CA HIS A 253 -6.54 15.21 26.43
C HIS A 253 -6.81 15.51 24.94
N SER A 254 -6.28 16.62 24.40
CA SER A 254 -6.52 17.07 23.03
C SER A 254 -6.03 16.14 21.91
N TRP A 255 -5.11 15.21 22.20
CA TRP A 255 -4.61 14.25 21.20
C TRP A 255 -4.40 12.84 21.76
N ARG A 256 -4.54 12.67 23.08
CA ARG A 256 -4.47 11.37 23.74
C ARG A 256 -5.44 10.37 23.12
N HIS A 257 -6.71 10.76 22.94
CA HIS A 257 -7.75 9.86 22.45
C HIS A 257 -7.78 9.77 20.92
N ASP A 258 -7.48 10.87 20.23
CA ASP A 258 -7.55 10.93 18.77
C ASP A 258 -6.31 10.35 18.06
N VAL A 259 -5.18 10.28 18.76
CA VAL A 259 -3.91 9.82 18.19
C VAL A 259 -3.35 8.65 19.00
N VAL A 260 -3.08 8.84 20.29
CA VAL A 260 -2.34 7.83 21.07
C VAL A 260 -3.13 6.54 21.27
N PHE A 261 -4.45 6.63 21.46
CA PHE A 261 -5.27 5.44 21.60
C PHE A 261 -5.37 4.60 20.31
N PRO A 262 -5.64 5.18 19.12
CA PRO A 262 -5.45 4.48 17.85
C PRO A 262 -4.05 3.87 17.67
N LEU A 263 -2.99 4.56 18.13
CA LEU A 263 -1.61 4.05 18.06
C LEU A 263 -1.43 2.79 18.89
N LEU A 264 -1.99 2.73 20.10
CA LEU A 264 -1.97 1.52 20.92
C LEU A 264 -2.72 0.36 20.25
N MET A 265 -3.77 0.66 19.50
CA MET A 265 -4.59 -0.32 18.79
C MET A 265 -4.01 -0.73 17.43
N SER A 266 -2.99 -0.06 16.89
CA SER A 266 -2.42 -0.34 15.57
C SER A 266 -1.64 -1.68 15.48
N PRO A 267 -0.78 -2.06 16.44
CA PRO A 267 0.04 -3.27 16.32
C PRO A 267 -0.78 -4.57 16.20
N PRO A 268 -1.83 -4.81 17.01
CA PRO A 268 -2.63 -6.02 16.86
C PRO A 268 -3.23 -6.18 15.47
N GLY A 269 -3.67 -5.08 14.83
CA GLY A 269 -4.21 -5.10 13.47
C GLY A 269 -3.15 -5.49 12.44
N ALA A 270 -1.97 -4.87 12.50
CA ALA A 270 -0.87 -5.16 11.58
C ALA A 270 -0.30 -6.58 11.76
N ILE A 271 -0.17 -7.05 13.00
CA ILE A 271 0.28 -8.40 13.33
C ILE A 271 -0.71 -9.44 12.79
N LEU A 272 -2.01 -9.23 12.99
CA LEU A 272 -3.04 -10.12 12.47
C LEU A 272 -3.02 -10.15 10.94
N ARG A 273 -2.92 -8.99 10.28
CA ARG A 273 -2.78 -8.93 8.82
C ARG A 273 -1.55 -9.69 8.32
N PHE A 274 -0.41 -9.51 8.98
CA PHE A 274 0.82 -10.25 8.64
C PHE A 274 0.64 -11.75 8.82
N ALA A 275 0.02 -12.19 9.92
CA ALA A 275 -0.25 -13.60 10.15
C ALA A 275 -1.18 -14.20 9.07
N LEU A 276 -2.23 -13.46 8.67
CA LEU A 276 -3.16 -13.86 7.61
C LEU A 276 -2.50 -13.92 6.24
N SER A 277 -1.47 -13.11 5.97
CA SER A 277 -0.75 -13.10 4.69
C SER A 277 -0.11 -14.45 4.34
N ASN A 278 0.18 -15.29 5.33
CA ASN A 278 0.67 -16.67 5.13
C ASN A 278 -0.35 -17.56 4.37
N ILE A 279 -1.61 -17.17 4.32
CA ILE A 279 -2.65 -17.89 3.55
C ILE A 279 -2.53 -17.59 2.06
N ASN A 280 -2.03 -16.41 1.68
CA ASN A 280 -1.92 -15.96 0.28
C ASN A 280 -1.01 -16.86 -0.57
N VAL A 281 -0.05 -17.55 0.07
CA VAL A 281 0.95 -18.38 -0.62
C VAL A 281 0.59 -19.85 -0.75
N ARG A 282 -0.61 -20.24 -0.30
CA ARG A 282 -1.08 -21.61 -0.46
C ARG A 282 -1.42 -21.86 -1.94
N TYR A 283 -1.06 -23.05 -2.42
CA TYR A 283 -1.23 -23.50 -3.81
C TYR A 283 -2.58 -23.19 -4.49
N PRO A 284 -3.76 -23.32 -3.84
CA PRO A 284 -5.03 -22.99 -4.50
C PRO A 284 -5.24 -21.49 -4.76
N PHE A 285 -4.53 -20.62 -4.04
CA PHE A 285 -4.73 -19.17 -4.02
C PHE A 285 -3.62 -18.39 -4.71
N ILE A 286 -2.44 -19.01 -4.85
CA ILE A 286 -1.28 -18.40 -5.48
C ILE A 286 -1.63 -17.92 -6.90
N ASN A 287 -1.29 -16.66 -7.20
CA ASN A 287 -1.55 -15.97 -8.47
C ASN A 287 -3.02 -15.89 -8.92
N ARG A 288 -3.99 -16.28 -8.07
CA ARG A 288 -5.42 -16.25 -8.41
C ARG A 288 -6.22 -15.34 -7.49
N PHE A 289 -6.17 -15.59 -6.18
CA PHE A 289 -7.01 -14.89 -5.20
C PHE A 289 -6.31 -14.81 -3.84
N PRO A 290 -5.69 -13.68 -3.49
CA PRO A 290 -5.02 -13.47 -2.21
C PRO A 290 -6.01 -13.49 -1.03
N LEU A 291 -6.27 -14.68 -0.50
CA LEU A 291 -7.32 -14.91 0.49
C LEU A 291 -7.05 -14.24 1.84
N GLY A 292 -5.81 -14.22 2.31
CA GLY A 292 -5.41 -13.57 3.55
C GLY A 292 -5.68 -12.07 3.52
N THR A 293 -5.29 -11.39 2.45
CA THR A 293 -5.54 -9.94 2.27
C THR A 293 -7.04 -9.66 2.15
N PHE A 294 -7.76 -10.49 1.39
CA PHE A 294 -9.22 -10.41 1.28
C PHE A 294 -9.90 -10.53 2.65
N ILE A 295 -9.59 -11.57 3.43
CA ILE A 295 -10.17 -11.79 4.78
C ILE A 295 -9.86 -10.60 5.68
N SER A 296 -8.60 -10.14 5.69
CA SER A 296 -8.17 -9.00 6.51
C SER A 296 -8.99 -7.74 6.20
N ASN A 297 -9.15 -7.42 4.92
CA ASN A 297 -9.93 -6.28 4.45
C ASN A 297 -11.41 -6.40 4.79
N MET A 298 -12.00 -7.59 4.63
CA MET A 298 -13.42 -7.83 4.92
C MET A 298 -13.74 -7.74 6.42
N VAL A 299 -12.91 -8.37 7.27
CA VAL A 299 -13.08 -8.32 8.74
C VAL A 299 -12.95 -6.89 9.25
N ALA A 300 -11.92 -6.16 8.80
CA ALA A 300 -11.75 -4.75 9.15
C ALA A 300 -12.93 -3.89 8.69
N THR A 301 -13.48 -4.15 7.50
CA THR A 301 -14.64 -3.40 6.97
C THR A 301 -15.90 -3.64 7.81
N LEU A 302 -16.18 -4.89 8.19
CA LEU A 302 -17.29 -5.22 9.10
C LEU A 302 -17.14 -4.52 10.45
N LEU A 303 -15.94 -4.55 11.03
CA LEU A 303 -15.66 -3.92 12.31
C LEU A 303 -15.77 -2.39 12.24
N VAL A 304 -15.22 -1.75 11.19
CA VAL A 304 -15.35 -0.30 10.98
C VAL A 304 -16.80 0.10 10.82
N ALA A 305 -17.58 -0.62 10.00
CA ALA A 305 -18.99 -0.33 9.81
C ALA A 305 -19.79 -0.44 11.12
N GLY A 306 -19.56 -1.51 11.90
CA GLY A 306 -20.23 -1.72 13.18
C GLY A 306 -19.87 -0.67 14.23
N THR A 307 -18.58 -0.35 14.36
CA THR A 307 -18.10 0.66 15.31
C THR A 307 -18.50 2.09 14.91
N PHE A 308 -18.51 2.40 13.61
CA PHE A 308 -19.02 3.67 13.08
C PHE A 308 -20.50 3.87 13.40
N ALA A 309 -21.33 2.83 13.17
CA ALA A 309 -22.75 2.85 13.48
C ALA A 309 -22.97 3.00 15.00
N ALA A 310 -22.22 2.24 15.82
CA ALA A 310 -22.31 2.27 17.27
C ALA A 310 -21.98 3.65 17.87
N GLN A 311 -20.97 4.35 17.36
CA GLN A 311 -20.60 5.70 17.82
C GLN A 311 -21.68 6.77 17.62
N ARG A 312 -22.66 6.50 16.76
CA ARG A 312 -23.76 7.41 16.42
C ARG A 312 -25.08 6.94 17.02
N ARG A 313 -25.04 6.11 18.07
CA ARG A 313 -26.22 5.65 18.82
C ARG A 313 -26.38 6.41 20.14
N PRO A 314 -27.61 6.79 20.53
CA PRO A 314 -27.86 7.50 21.78
C PRO A 314 -27.30 6.78 23.02
N SER A 315 -27.37 5.44 23.04
CA SER A 315 -26.88 4.63 24.16
C SER A 315 -25.36 4.69 24.35
N VAL A 316 -24.60 4.98 23.29
CA VAL A 316 -23.14 5.14 23.35
C VAL A 316 -22.80 6.59 23.65
N VAL A 317 -23.44 7.54 22.96
CA VAL A 317 -23.22 8.97 23.17
C VAL A 317 -23.53 9.36 24.62
N ASN A 318 -24.64 8.87 25.18
CA ASN A 318 -25.06 9.20 26.55
C ASN A 318 -24.26 8.45 27.63
N ALA A 319 -23.46 7.44 27.26
CA ALA A 319 -22.67 6.65 28.20
C ALA A 319 -21.26 7.20 28.45
N GLY A 320 -20.91 8.33 27.84
CA GLY A 320 -19.66 9.06 28.05
C GLY A 320 -18.53 8.75 27.07
N ASP A 321 -17.52 9.62 27.10
CA ASP A 321 -16.49 9.76 26.07
C ASP A 321 -15.58 8.54 25.93
N VAL A 322 -15.38 7.79 27.02
CA VAL A 322 -14.49 6.62 27.04
C VAL A 322 -14.92 5.56 26.03
N ARG A 323 -16.23 5.27 25.93
CA ARG A 323 -16.75 4.28 24.98
C ARG A 323 -16.60 4.78 23.55
N CYS A 324 -16.84 6.06 23.32
CA CYS A 324 -16.66 6.68 22.03
C CYS A 324 -15.21 6.58 21.54
N ASN A 325 -14.29 6.99 22.41
CA ASN A 325 -12.86 7.02 22.16
C ASN A 325 -12.32 5.61 21.89
N ALA A 326 -12.84 4.59 22.58
CA ALA A 326 -12.50 3.19 22.32
C ALA A 326 -12.97 2.73 20.93
N LEU A 327 -14.20 3.04 20.53
CA LEU A 327 -14.70 2.73 19.19
C LEU A 327 -13.91 3.47 18.11
N TYR A 328 -13.45 4.69 18.38
CA TYR A 328 -12.63 5.47 17.45
C TYR A 328 -11.25 4.85 17.29
N ALA A 329 -10.62 4.45 18.41
CA ALA A 329 -9.33 3.76 18.41
C ALA A 329 -9.39 2.41 17.68
N ILE A 330 -10.51 1.67 17.77
CA ILE A 330 -10.71 0.45 16.99
C ILE A 330 -10.81 0.74 15.50
N GLN A 331 -11.55 1.79 15.10
CA GLN A 331 -11.69 2.18 13.69
C GLN A 331 -10.35 2.60 13.09
N GLN A 332 -9.69 3.57 13.73
CA GLN A 332 -8.50 4.19 13.19
C GLN A 332 -7.25 3.35 13.45
N GLY A 333 -7.10 2.77 14.63
CA GLY A 333 -5.93 1.96 14.98
C GLY A 333 -6.03 0.56 14.41
N PHE A 334 -6.89 -0.26 15.02
CA PHE A 334 -6.94 -1.68 14.73
C PHE A 334 -7.38 -1.97 13.29
N CYS A 335 -8.55 -1.48 12.87
CA CYS A 335 -9.09 -1.78 11.55
C CYS A 335 -8.32 -1.07 10.43
N GLY A 336 -7.85 0.16 10.71
CA GLY A 336 -6.97 0.91 9.82
C GLY A 336 -5.70 0.14 9.48
N CYS A 337 -5.08 -0.53 10.45
CA CYS A 337 -3.84 -1.30 10.25
C CYS A 337 -4.05 -2.78 9.88
N LEU A 338 -5.25 -3.33 10.18
CA LEU A 338 -5.67 -4.66 9.75
C LEU A 338 -6.01 -4.69 8.25
N SER A 339 -6.60 -3.63 7.70
CA SER A 339 -6.88 -3.52 6.27
C SER A 339 -5.77 -2.80 5.52
N THR A 340 -5.70 -2.95 4.20
CA THR A 340 -4.70 -2.25 3.38
C THR A 340 -5.12 -2.15 1.92
N VAL A 341 -4.81 -1.01 1.30
CA VAL A 341 -4.93 -0.81 -0.16
C VAL A 341 -3.60 -1.08 -0.85
N SER A 342 -2.46 -0.74 -0.23
CA SER A 342 -1.15 -0.88 -0.86
C SER A 342 -0.82 -2.34 -1.22
N THR A 343 -1.08 -3.30 -0.32
CA THR A 343 -0.94 -4.73 -0.67
C THR A 343 -2.00 -5.18 -1.67
N PHE A 344 -3.24 -4.72 -1.54
CA PHE A 344 -4.34 -5.05 -2.45
C PHE A 344 -4.05 -4.67 -3.91
N VAL A 345 -3.50 -3.48 -4.16
CA VAL A 345 -3.14 -3.03 -5.53
C VAL A 345 -1.95 -3.79 -6.09
N VAL A 346 -0.97 -4.15 -5.26
CA VAL A 346 0.18 -4.99 -5.66
C VAL A 346 -0.30 -6.37 -6.09
N GLU A 347 -1.19 -6.98 -5.31
CA GLU A 347 -1.76 -8.28 -5.64
C GLU A 347 -2.63 -8.23 -6.89
N ALA A 348 -3.46 -7.19 -7.04
CA ALA A 348 -4.26 -6.98 -8.25
C ALA A 348 -3.37 -6.84 -9.50
N LYS A 349 -2.19 -6.22 -9.37
CA LYS A 349 -1.18 -6.17 -10.43
C LYS A 349 -0.60 -7.57 -10.72
N ALA A 350 -0.28 -8.34 -9.68
CA ALA A 350 0.40 -9.63 -9.75
C ALA A 350 -0.46 -10.81 -10.24
N ILE A 351 -1.79 -10.77 -10.10
CA ILE A 351 -2.68 -11.85 -10.56
C ILE A 351 -2.54 -12.06 -12.07
N GLU A 352 -2.24 -13.30 -12.44
CA GLU A 352 -2.14 -13.76 -13.83
C GLU A 352 -3.53 -14.15 -14.34
N GLY A 353 -3.99 -13.47 -15.40
CA GLY A 353 -5.29 -13.71 -16.00
C GLY A 353 -6.31 -12.61 -15.68
N TRP A 354 -6.83 -12.02 -16.76
CA TRP A 354 -7.80 -10.93 -16.71
C TRP A 354 -9.02 -11.24 -15.85
N ARG A 355 -9.59 -12.45 -15.98
CA ARG A 355 -10.80 -12.84 -15.23
C ARG A 355 -10.57 -12.82 -13.72
N TRP A 356 -9.52 -13.50 -13.24
CA TRP A 356 -9.22 -13.58 -11.80
C TRP A 356 -8.89 -12.23 -11.20
N LYS A 357 -8.21 -11.36 -11.96
CA LYS A 357 -7.90 -9.99 -11.56
C LYS A 357 -9.16 -9.18 -11.25
N TRP A 358 -10.12 -9.15 -12.18
CA TRP A 358 -11.37 -8.41 -11.98
C TRP A 358 -12.32 -9.09 -10.99
N VAL A 359 -12.26 -10.42 -10.87
CA VAL A 359 -12.97 -11.15 -9.80
C VAL A 359 -12.44 -10.72 -8.43
N TYR A 360 -11.12 -10.71 -8.23
CA TYR A 360 -10.51 -10.29 -6.97
C TYR A 360 -10.85 -8.83 -6.62
N VAL A 361 -10.60 -7.91 -7.55
CA VAL A 361 -10.85 -6.48 -7.34
C VAL A 361 -12.35 -6.21 -7.15
N GLY A 362 -13.18 -6.74 -8.04
CA GLY A 362 -14.62 -6.53 -8.05
C GLY A 362 -15.30 -7.11 -6.81
N ILE A 363 -15.02 -8.38 -6.45
CA ILE A 363 -15.62 -8.99 -5.25
C ILE A 363 -15.18 -8.26 -3.99
N SER A 364 -13.89 -7.88 -3.87
CA SER A 364 -13.40 -7.19 -2.68
C SER A 364 -14.12 -5.86 -2.45
N VAL A 365 -14.24 -5.04 -3.50
CA VAL A 365 -14.87 -3.71 -3.40
C VAL A 365 -16.39 -3.85 -3.23
N VAL A 366 -17.05 -4.66 -4.06
CA VAL A 366 -18.52 -4.82 -3.99
C VAL A 366 -18.95 -5.43 -2.67
N LEU A 367 -18.28 -6.49 -2.19
CA LEU A 367 -18.63 -7.11 -0.91
C LEU A 367 -18.35 -6.17 0.26
N GLY A 368 -17.23 -5.43 0.22
CA GLY A 368 -16.94 -4.39 1.20
C GLY A 368 -18.04 -3.32 1.28
N GLN A 369 -18.47 -2.81 0.13
CA GLN A 369 -19.59 -1.86 0.04
C GLN A 369 -20.90 -2.47 0.55
N VAL A 370 -21.21 -3.73 0.22
CA VAL A 370 -22.40 -4.43 0.72
C VAL A 370 -22.38 -4.57 2.23
N PHE A 371 -21.23 -4.86 2.85
CA PHE A 371 -21.12 -4.91 4.31
C PHE A 371 -21.36 -3.56 4.97
N VAL A 372 -20.78 -2.48 4.42
CA VAL A 372 -21.03 -1.14 4.95
C VAL A 372 -22.50 -0.76 4.76
N LEU A 373 -23.09 -1.00 3.58
CA LEU A 373 -24.51 -0.75 3.33
C LEU A 373 -25.42 -1.52 4.31
N ALA A 374 -25.16 -2.81 4.50
CA ALA A 374 -25.98 -3.65 5.37
C ALA A 374 -25.95 -3.17 6.84
N ILE A 375 -24.77 -2.74 7.32
CA ILE A 375 -24.61 -2.32 8.70
C ILE A 375 -24.95 -0.84 8.86
N VAL A 376 -24.26 0.06 8.16
CA VAL A 376 -24.43 1.51 8.29
C VAL A 376 -25.75 1.97 7.67
N GLY A 377 -26.03 1.54 6.43
CA GLY A 377 -27.32 1.84 5.79
C GLY A 377 -28.49 1.20 6.53
N GLY A 378 -28.37 -0.10 6.84
CA GLY A 378 -29.39 -0.83 7.60
C GLY A 378 -29.73 -0.15 8.93
N THR A 379 -28.73 0.14 9.77
CA THR A 379 -28.95 0.81 11.06
C THR A 379 -29.46 2.25 10.90
N GLY A 380 -28.97 2.98 9.89
CA GLY A 380 -29.46 4.33 9.58
C GLY A 380 -30.93 4.34 9.19
N TRP A 381 -31.40 3.38 8.38
CA TRP A 381 -32.81 3.27 7.97
C TRP A 381 -33.72 2.76 9.08
N SER A 382 -33.25 1.84 9.91
CA SER A 382 -34.08 1.24 10.98
C SER A 382 -34.16 2.11 12.22
N GLU A 383 -33.07 2.76 12.60
CA GLU A 383 -32.95 3.42 13.91
C GLU A 383 -32.44 4.87 13.85
N GLY A 384 -32.07 5.38 12.68
CA GLY A 384 -31.49 6.73 12.51
C GLY A 384 -30.09 6.90 13.09
N TYR A 385 -29.54 8.11 13.03
CA TYR A 385 -28.27 8.45 13.66
C TYR A 385 -28.36 9.77 14.43
N VAL A 386 -27.61 9.86 15.52
CA VAL A 386 -27.29 11.14 16.17
C VAL A 386 -25.88 11.57 15.79
N GLY A 387 -25.51 12.81 16.14
CA GLY A 387 -24.12 13.28 15.99
C GLY A 387 -23.14 12.29 16.61
N ALA A 388 -21.97 12.13 15.98
CA ALA A 388 -20.91 11.32 16.57
C ALA A 388 -20.58 11.88 17.95
N CYS A 389 -20.36 11.00 18.92
CA CYS A 389 -19.88 11.40 20.23
C CYS A 389 -18.57 12.20 20.09
N ALA A 390 -18.52 13.35 20.77
CA ALA A 390 -17.32 14.17 20.89
C ALA A 390 -16.70 13.85 22.25
N GLY A 391 -15.45 13.37 22.23
CA GLY A 391 -14.72 12.98 23.44
C GLY A 391 -13.75 14.02 23.96
#